data_AF-A0A672L8B0-F1
#
_entry.id   AF-A0A672L8B0-F1
#
_cell.length_a   1.000
_cell.length_b   1.000
_cell.length_c   1.000
_cell.angle_alpha   90.00
_cell.angle_beta   90.00
_cell.angle_gamma   90.00
#
_symmetry.space_group_name_H-M   'P 1'
#
loop_
_entity.id
_entity.type
_entity.pdbx_description
1 polymer ?
#
loop_
_entity_poly.entity_id
_entity_poly.type
_entity_poly.pdbx_seq_one_letter_code
_entity_poly.pdbx_strand_id
1 'polypeptide(L)'
;MLNYYVIEYFSKQNIKNKCETREIYHFNYTTWPDFGVPESPASFLNFLFKVRESGSLGPENGPAVVHCSAGIGRSGTFSLVDTCLVLMDKRKDPSSVDIQKVLLDMREYRMGLIQTPDQLRFSYMAVMEGAKSILEDSALQVSSIVRLHYYICLRKRNREERIASTAQKVQQMKLKLSDSEKKKEKWLFWKPILLNVGAGAAVALGLCMCWAFLSQ
;
A
#
# COMPACT_ATOMS: atom_id res chain seq x y z
N MET A 1 -35.93 3.18 11.96
CA MET A 1 -34.61 2.69 11.52
C MET A 1 -33.72 3.92 11.44
N LEU A 2 -32.75 4.08 12.35
CA LEU A 2 -31.88 5.25 12.34
C LEU A 2 -30.91 5.10 11.15
N ASN A 3 -31.08 5.92 10.12
CA ASN A 3 -30.31 5.85 8.88
C ASN A 3 -28.99 6.60 9.05
N TYR A 4 -28.00 5.96 9.70
CA TYR A 4 -26.69 6.57 9.96
C TYR A 4 -25.77 6.63 8.71
N TYR A 5 -26.08 5.83 7.69
CA TYR A 5 -25.29 5.69 6.48
C TYR A 5 -26.16 5.33 5.26
N VAL A 6 -25.62 5.51 4.07
CA VAL A 6 -26.19 5.13 2.78
C VAL A 6 -25.23 4.18 2.07
N ILE A 7 -25.76 3.14 1.42
CA ILE A 7 -25.00 2.23 0.56
C ILE A 7 -25.50 2.43 -0.86
N GLU A 8 -24.59 2.78 -1.76
CA GLU A 8 -24.86 2.96 -3.18
C GLU A 8 -24.05 1.96 -4.00
N TYR A 9 -24.57 1.65 -5.18
CA TYR A 9 -23.97 0.71 -6.10
C TYR A 9 -23.74 1.41 -7.44
N PHE A 10 -22.49 1.39 -7.89
CA PHE A 10 -22.08 2.03 -9.14
C PHE A 10 -21.50 0.99 -10.10
N SER A 11 -21.85 1.12 -11.36
CA SER A 11 -21.19 0.41 -12.46
C SER A 11 -20.25 1.38 -13.18
N LYS A 12 -18.96 1.06 -13.20
CA LYS A 12 -17.92 1.86 -13.86
C LYS A 12 -17.43 1.15 -15.10
N GLN A 13 -17.58 1.79 -16.26
CA GLN A 13 -17.06 1.30 -17.53
C GLN A 13 -15.72 1.96 -17.86
N ASN A 14 -14.75 1.17 -18.33
CA ASN A 14 -13.48 1.71 -18.80
C ASN A 14 -13.67 2.35 -20.19
N ILE A 15 -13.38 3.64 -20.32
CA ILE A 15 -13.57 4.40 -21.57
C ILE A 15 -12.69 3.84 -22.70
N LYS A 16 -11.48 3.35 -22.37
CA LYS A 16 -10.55 2.79 -23.36
C LYS A 16 -10.89 1.34 -23.74
N ASN A 17 -11.54 0.61 -22.84
CA ASN A 17 -11.95 -0.78 -23.06
C ASN A 17 -13.39 -0.96 -22.60
N LYS A 18 -14.35 -0.72 -23.51
CA LYS A 18 -15.79 -0.75 -23.19
C LYS A 18 -16.29 -2.11 -22.69
N CYS A 19 -15.55 -3.20 -22.92
CA CYS A 19 -15.89 -4.52 -22.43
C CYS A 19 -15.51 -4.71 -20.95
N GLU A 20 -14.63 -3.88 -20.41
CA GLU A 20 -14.24 -3.91 -19.00
C GLU A 20 -15.15 -3.01 -18.16
N THR A 21 -16.04 -3.65 -17.40
CA THR A 21 -16.91 -3.00 -16.43
C THR A 21 -16.53 -3.47 -15.03
N ARG A 22 -16.59 -2.56 -14.05
CA ARG A 22 -16.33 -2.86 -12.65
C ARG A 22 -17.48 -2.38 -11.79
N GLU A 23 -17.88 -3.22 -10.86
CA GLU A 23 -18.89 -2.94 -9.87
C GLU A 23 -18.23 -2.29 -8.65
N ILE A 24 -18.81 -1.22 -8.13
CA ILE A 24 -18.26 -0.44 -7.02
C ILE A 24 -19.34 -0.24 -5.98
N TYR A 25 -19.08 -0.72 -4.77
CA TYR A 25 -19.85 -0.35 -3.60
C TYR A 25 -19.35 0.97 -3.02
N HIS A 26 -20.27 1.88 -2.72
CA HIS A 26 -19.99 3.14 -2.06
C HIS A 26 -20.72 3.19 -0.72
N PHE A 27 -19.95 3.23 0.36
CA PHE A 27 -20.45 3.26 1.72
C PHE A 27 -20.27 4.66 2.30
N ASN A 28 -21.38 5.38 2.47
CA ASN A 28 -21.37 6.76 2.93
C ASN A 28 -21.93 6.88 4.35
N TYR A 29 -21.05 7.08 5.34
CA TYR A 29 -21.48 7.37 6.71
C TYR A 29 -21.86 8.85 6.84
N THR A 30 -23.16 9.15 6.86
CA THR A 30 -23.69 10.50 6.69
C THR A 30 -23.78 11.32 7.98
N THR A 31 -23.73 10.65 9.13
CA THR A 31 -24.00 11.27 10.45
C THR A 31 -22.73 11.48 11.30
N TRP A 32 -21.53 11.31 10.73
CA TRP A 32 -20.27 11.50 11.45
C TRP A 32 -19.77 12.94 11.32
N PRO A 33 -19.86 13.77 12.39
CA PRO A 33 -19.43 15.16 12.37
C PRO A 33 -17.92 15.29 12.14
N ASP A 34 -17.50 16.40 11.55
CA ASP A 34 -16.07 16.68 11.40
C ASP A 34 -15.45 17.00 12.76
N PHE A 35 -14.22 16.51 12.99
CA PHE A 35 -13.51 16.53 14.29
C PHE A 35 -14.19 15.80 15.47
N GLY A 36 -15.46 15.43 15.35
CA GLY A 36 -16.19 14.65 16.34
C GLY A 36 -16.06 13.13 16.13
N VAL A 37 -16.98 12.42 16.79
CA VAL A 37 -17.07 10.96 16.81
C VAL A 37 -18.50 10.52 16.47
N PRO A 38 -18.70 9.27 16.02
CA PRO A 38 -20.04 8.71 15.85
C PRO A 38 -20.83 8.75 17.16
N GLU A 39 -22.16 8.77 17.06
CA GLU A 39 -23.07 8.83 18.22
C GLU A 39 -22.85 7.67 19.19
N SER A 40 -22.57 6.47 18.67
CA SER A 40 -22.24 5.31 19.50
C SER A 40 -21.27 4.37 18.80
N PRO A 41 -20.47 3.59 19.56
CA PRO A 41 -19.71 2.48 19.00
C PRO A 41 -20.58 1.47 18.23
N ALA A 42 -21.81 1.23 18.69
CA ALA A 42 -22.74 0.30 18.04
C ALA A 42 -23.14 0.74 16.63
N SER A 43 -23.48 2.02 16.42
CA SER A 43 -23.82 2.53 15.08
C SER A 43 -22.62 2.51 14.14
N PHE A 44 -21.42 2.80 14.65
CA PHE A 44 -20.17 2.67 13.90
C PHE A 44 -19.85 1.22 13.53
N LEU A 45 -19.94 0.28 14.48
CA LEU A 45 -19.65 -1.13 14.25
C LEU A 45 -20.65 -1.76 13.28
N ASN A 46 -21.94 -1.40 13.36
CA ASN A 46 -22.94 -1.82 12.40
C ASN A 46 -22.54 -1.45 10.96
N PHE A 47 -22.12 -0.20 10.75
CA PHE A 47 -21.60 0.24 9.46
C PHE A 47 -20.34 -0.53 9.03
N LEU A 48 -19.35 -0.68 9.93
CA LEU A 48 -18.11 -1.42 9.65
C LEU A 48 -18.41 -2.87 9.23
N PHE A 49 -19.33 -3.54 9.92
CA PHE A 49 -19.71 -4.91 9.59
C PHE A 49 -20.45 -5.00 8.25
N LYS A 50 -21.29 -4.02 7.90
CA LYS A 50 -21.88 -3.94 6.55
C LYS A 50 -20.83 -3.79 5.45
N VAL A 51 -19.78 -3.00 5.68
CA VAL A 51 -18.64 -2.90 4.75
C VAL A 51 -17.93 -4.25 4.64
N ARG A 52 -17.71 -4.97 5.74
CA ARG A 52 -17.09 -6.30 5.72
C ARG A 52 -17.95 -7.37 5.03
N GLU A 53 -19.24 -7.42 5.34
CA GLU A 53 -20.23 -8.36 4.77
C GLU A 53 -20.30 -8.26 3.24
N SER A 54 -20.06 -7.07 2.67
CA SER A 54 -20.05 -6.87 1.22
C SER A 54 -18.86 -7.52 0.49
N GLY A 55 -17.84 -8.00 1.20
CA GLY A 55 -16.60 -8.48 0.60
C GLY A 55 -15.67 -7.37 0.08
N SER A 56 -16.04 -6.09 0.20
CA SER A 56 -15.22 -4.96 -0.28
C SER A 56 -13.84 -4.86 0.38
N LEU A 57 -13.66 -5.46 1.55
CA LEU A 57 -12.36 -5.53 2.26
C LEU A 57 -11.61 -6.84 2.00
N GLY A 58 -12.19 -7.77 1.23
CA GLY A 58 -11.59 -9.04 0.87
C GLY A 58 -10.36 -8.89 -0.04
N PRO A 59 -9.40 -9.82 0.01
CA PRO A 59 -8.18 -9.79 -0.80
C PRO A 59 -8.38 -10.19 -2.27
N GLU A 60 -9.54 -10.75 -2.61
CA GLU A 60 -9.97 -10.91 -4.00
C GLU A 60 -10.10 -9.56 -4.72
N ASN A 61 -10.27 -8.48 -3.96
CA ASN A 61 -10.38 -7.12 -4.43
C ASN A 61 -9.07 -6.34 -4.21
N GLY A 62 -8.94 -5.22 -4.92
CA GLY A 62 -7.93 -4.21 -4.59
C GLY A 62 -8.17 -3.59 -3.20
N PRO A 63 -7.18 -2.86 -2.64
CA PRO A 63 -7.37 -2.16 -1.38
C PRO A 63 -8.56 -1.19 -1.45
N ALA A 64 -9.46 -1.28 -0.46
CA ALA A 64 -10.59 -0.36 -0.38
C ALA A 64 -10.12 1.09 -0.21
N VAL A 65 -10.83 2.01 -0.85
CA VAL A 65 -10.60 3.45 -0.73
C VAL A 65 -11.44 3.98 0.43
N VAL A 66 -10.77 4.45 1.48
CA VAL A 66 -11.41 5.09 2.64
C VAL A 66 -11.02 6.56 2.64
N HIS A 67 -12.01 7.45 2.66
CA HIS A 67 -11.75 8.88 2.70
C HIS A 67 -12.71 9.61 3.66
N CYS A 68 -12.36 10.86 3.97
CA CYS A 68 -13.24 11.84 4.59
C CYS A 68 -12.98 13.17 3.87
N SER A 69 -12.82 14.28 4.57
CA SER A 69 -12.33 15.53 3.97
C SER A 69 -10.80 15.47 3.75
N ALA A 70 -10.01 15.47 4.84
CA ALA A 70 -8.54 15.37 4.77
C ALA A 70 -8.00 13.93 4.65
N GLY A 71 -8.87 12.93 4.86
CA GLY A 71 -8.49 11.51 4.81
C GLY A 71 -7.58 11.07 5.95
N ILE A 72 -7.66 11.68 7.14
CA ILE A 72 -6.79 11.36 8.28
C ILE A 72 -7.53 11.14 9.61
N GLY A 73 -8.50 11.98 9.99
CA GLY A 73 -9.25 11.82 11.24
C GLY A 73 -10.20 10.62 11.21
N ARG A 74 -11.39 10.82 10.63
CA ARG A 74 -12.45 9.80 10.51
C ARG A 74 -11.97 8.53 9.79
N SER A 75 -11.21 8.72 8.70
CA SER A 75 -10.61 7.61 7.94
C SER A 75 -9.58 6.83 8.76
N GLY A 76 -8.82 7.50 9.62
CA GLY A 76 -7.88 6.87 10.54
C GLY A 76 -8.59 6.05 11.61
N THR A 77 -9.63 6.62 12.24
CA THR A 77 -10.48 5.89 13.20
C THR A 77 -11.10 4.64 12.58
N PHE A 78 -11.69 4.76 11.39
CA PHE A 78 -12.26 3.61 10.68
C PHE A 78 -11.24 2.49 10.46
N SER A 79 -10.09 2.86 9.90
CA SER A 79 -9.03 1.90 9.54
C SER A 79 -8.37 1.28 10.77
N LEU A 80 -8.22 2.04 11.86
CA LEU A 80 -7.63 1.56 13.10
C LEU A 80 -8.52 0.52 13.77
N VAL A 81 -9.82 0.82 13.91
CA VAL A 81 -10.77 -0.10 14.54
C VAL A 81 -10.86 -1.40 13.74
N ASP A 82 -10.99 -1.32 12.41
CA ASP A 82 -10.98 -2.50 11.54
C ASP A 82 -9.73 -3.36 11.75
N THR A 83 -8.55 -2.73 11.70
CA THR A 83 -7.26 -3.41 11.86
C THR A 83 -7.13 -4.07 13.22
N CYS A 84 -7.52 -3.39 14.30
CA CYS A 84 -7.43 -3.93 15.66
C CYS A 84 -8.33 -5.16 15.83
N LEU A 85 -9.59 -5.09 15.38
CA LEU A 85 -10.53 -6.22 15.43
C LEU A 85 -10.01 -7.42 14.65
N VAL A 86 -9.42 -7.17 13.48
CA VAL A 86 -8.76 -8.18 12.65
C VAL A 86 -7.59 -8.84 13.38
N LEU A 87 -6.75 -8.06 14.06
CA LEU A 87 -5.62 -8.57 14.82
C LEU A 87 -6.05 -9.36 16.06
N MET A 88 -7.11 -8.93 16.75
CA MET A 88 -7.66 -9.62 17.92
C MET A 88 -8.23 -10.98 17.54
N ASP A 89 -9.02 -11.04 16.45
CA ASP A 89 -9.55 -12.31 15.96
C ASP A 89 -8.43 -13.29 15.56
N LYS A 90 -7.36 -12.79 14.94
CA LYS A 90 -6.21 -13.61 14.56
C LYS A 90 -5.48 -14.23 15.77
N ARG A 91 -5.33 -13.46 16.84
CA ARG A 91 -4.56 -13.89 18.03
C ARG A 91 -5.41 -14.70 19.01
N LYS A 92 -6.74 -14.68 18.87
CA LYS A 92 -7.72 -15.28 19.80
C LYS A 92 -7.52 -14.82 21.25
N ASP A 93 -6.89 -13.66 21.42
CA ASP A 93 -6.62 -13.03 22.70
C ASP A 93 -6.73 -11.50 22.51
N PRO A 94 -7.83 -10.88 22.98
CA PRO A 94 -8.02 -9.44 22.92
C PRO A 94 -6.94 -8.65 23.67
N SER A 95 -6.35 -9.22 24.73
CA SER A 95 -5.34 -8.54 25.54
C SER A 95 -4.00 -8.37 24.81
N SER A 96 -3.82 -9.12 23.73
CA SER A 96 -2.58 -9.10 22.95
C SER A 96 -2.45 -7.89 22.01
N VAL A 97 -3.51 -7.12 21.75
CA VAL A 97 -3.49 -6.03 20.76
C VAL A 97 -3.31 -4.67 21.42
N ASP A 98 -2.12 -4.10 21.23
CA ASP A 98 -1.80 -2.72 21.60
C ASP A 98 -2.29 -1.73 20.52
N ILE A 99 -3.40 -1.05 20.80
CA ILE A 99 -4.04 -0.09 19.89
C ILE A 99 -3.12 1.10 19.58
N GLN A 100 -2.32 1.57 20.56
CA GLN A 100 -1.39 2.69 20.33
C GLN A 100 -0.30 2.28 19.37
N LYS A 101 0.28 1.09 19.56
CA LYS A 101 1.30 0.56 18.65
C LYS A 101 0.76 0.41 17.22
N VAL A 102 -0.44 -0.15 17.07
CA VAL A 102 -1.08 -0.27 15.74
C VAL A 102 -1.28 1.11 15.10
N LEU A 103 -1.72 2.11 15.85
CA LEU A 103 -1.88 3.47 15.34
C LEU A 103 -0.54 4.09 14.92
N LEU A 104 0.52 3.91 15.71
CA LEU A 104 1.86 4.40 15.37
C LEU A 104 2.37 3.75 14.09
N ASP A 105 2.23 2.43 13.96
CA ASP A 105 2.60 1.68 12.76
C ASP A 105 1.79 2.17 11.53
N MET A 106 0.50 2.48 11.69
CA MET A 106 -0.33 3.03 10.60
C MET A 106 0.12 4.44 10.20
N ARG A 107 0.59 5.25 11.15
CA ARG A 107 1.05 6.63 10.90
C ARG A 107 2.33 6.68 10.06
N GLU A 108 3.08 5.60 9.96
CA GLU A 108 4.20 5.47 9.01
C GLU A 108 3.74 5.53 7.55
N TYR A 109 2.51 5.09 7.25
CA TYR A 109 1.95 5.05 5.89
C TYR A 109 1.21 6.33 5.52
N ARG A 110 0.60 6.98 6.52
CA ARG A 110 -0.08 8.26 6.34
C ARG A 110 -0.03 9.03 7.65
N MET A 111 0.56 10.22 7.61
CA MET A 111 0.66 11.07 8.80
C MET A 111 -0.70 11.53 9.32
N GLY A 112 -0.77 11.87 10.61
CA GLY A 112 -1.92 12.56 11.20
C GLY A 112 -3.19 11.71 11.37
N LEU A 113 -3.10 10.38 11.21
CA LEU A 113 -4.24 9.50 11.49
C LEU A 113 -4.73 9.70 12.92
N ILE A 114 -6.05 9.88 13.08
CA ILE A 114 -6.70 10.29 14.33
C ILE A 114 -6.22 11.67 14.78
N GLN A 115 -7.11 12.66 14.69
CA GLN A 115 -6.78 14.08 14.89
C GLN A 115 -7.14 14.60 16.28
N THR A 116 -8.10 13.99 16.97
CA THR A 116 -8.55 14.44 18.29
C THR A 116 -8.41 13.34 19.36
N PRO A 117 -8.22 13.70 20.64
CA PRO A 117 -8.23 12.73 21.73
C PRO A 117 -9.54 11.92 21.78
N ASP A 118 -10.66 12.56 21.46
CA ASP A 118 -11.97 11.91 21.42
C ASP A 118 -12.06 10.82 20.36
N GLN A 119 -11.46 11.04 19.18
CA GLN A 119 -11.37 10.01 18.14
C GLN A 119 -10.53 8.81 18.60
N LEU A 120 -9.45 9.04 19.35
CA LEU A 120 -8.65 7.95 19.92
C LEU A 120 -9.46 7.20 20.98
N ARG A 121 -10.08 7.93 21.93
CA ARG A 121 -10.96 7.34 22.96
C ARG A 121 -12.09 6.53 22.34
N PHE A 122 -12.74 7.06 21.31
CA PHE A 122 -13.78 6.36 20.57
C PHE A 122 -13.26 5.10 19.90
N SER A 123 -12.04 5.14 19.33
CA SER A 123 -11.42 3.95 18.73
C SER A 123 -11.26 2.82 19.75
N TYR A 124 -10.82 3.14 20.98
CA TYR A 124 -10.76 2.16 22.07
C TYR A 124 -12.14 1.59 22.39
N MET A 125 -13.15 2.45 22.56
CA MET A 125 -14.52 2.02 22.85
C MET A 125 -15.07 1.07 21.76
N ALA A 126 -14.89 1.43 20.48
CA ALA A 126 -15.34 0.62 19.36
C ALA A 126 -14.59 -0.71 19.23
N VAL A 127 -13.28 -0.72 19.49
CA VAL A 127 -12.50 -1.98 19.50
C VAL A 127 -12.94 -2.89 20.64
N MET A 128 -13.10 -2.36 21.86
CA MET A 128 -13.55 -3.16 23.01
C MET A 128 -14.96 -3.73 22.79
N GLU A 129 -15.87 -2.92 22.24
CA GLU A 129 -17.24 -3.36 21.97
C GLU A 129 -17.28 -4.40 20.85
N GLY A 130 -16.57 -4.18 19.74
CA GLY A 130 -16.49 -5.14 18.65
C GLY A 130 -15.79 -6.44 19.04
N ALA A 131 -14.83 -6.40 19.96
CA ALA A 131 -14.18 -7.59 20.49
C ALA A 131 -15.15 -8.48 21.27
N LYS A 132 -16.08 -7.92 22.04
CA LYS A 132 -17.13 -8.70 22.71
C LYS A 132 -18.00 -9.42 21.68
N SER A 133 -18.46 -8.72 20.65
CA SER A 133 -19.26 -9.34 19.58
C SER A 133 -18.53 -10.49 18.89
N ILE A 134 -17.22 -10.36 18.64
CA ILE A 134 -16.39 -11.44 18.08
C ILE A 134 -16.32 -12.64 19.03
N LEU A 135 -16.13 -12.43 20.34
CA LEU A 135 -16.06 -13.50 21.34
C LEU A 135 -17.40 -14.22 21.52
N GLU A 136 -18.50 -13.48 21.51
CA GLU A 136 -19.87 -14.02 21.58
C GLU A 136 -20.23 -14.84 20.33
N ASP A 137 -19.88 -14.35 19.13
CA ASP A 137 -20.07 -15.09 17.87
C ASP A 137 -19.17 -16.34 17.77
N SER A 138 -17.99 -16.32 18.41
CA SER A 138 -17.09 -17.48 18.49
C SER A 138 -17.72 -18.67 19.20
N ALA A 139 -18.67 -18.42 20.11
CA ALA A 139 -19.40 -19.46 20.82
C ALA A 139 -20.54 -20.07 19.97
N LEU A 140 -20.89 -19.48 18.81
CA LEU A 140 -22.09 -19.84 18.06
C LEU A 140 -21.93 -20.19 16.56
N GLN A 141 -20.79 -20.01 15.87
CA GLN A 141 -20.61 -20.61 14.52
C GLN A 141 -19.18 -20.69 13.95
N VAL A 142 -18.78 -21.88 13.50
CA VAL A 142 -17.52 -22.20 12.82
C VAL A 142 -17.71 -22.18 11.29
N SER A 143 -17.54 -21.02 10.65
CA SER A 143 -17.30 -20.94 9.18
C SER A 143 -16.65 -19.61 8.75
N SER A 144 -17.00 -18.51 9.42
CA SER A 144 -16.50 -17.15 9.17
C SER A 144 -15.04 -16.97 9.57
N ILE A 145 -14.60 -17.68 10.62
CA ILE A 145 -13.29 -17.53 11.27
C ILE A 145 -12.13 -18.06 10.39
N VAL A 146 -12.32 -19.19 9.71
CA VAL A 146 -11.29 -19.75 8.81
C VAL A 146 -11.05 -18.81 7.62
N ARG A 147 -12.11 -18.15 7.15
CA ARG A 147 -12.06 -17.21 6.03
C ARG A 147 -11.32 -15.92 6.42
N LEU A 148 -11.61 -15.36 7.60
CA LEU A 148 -10.91 -14.18 8.11
C LEU A 148 -9.41 -14.44 8.36
N HIS A 149 -9.04 -15.62 8.87
CA HIS A 149 -7.65 -16.00 9.07
C HIS A 149 -6.86 -16.12 7.75
N TYR A 150 -7.48 -16.69 6.71
CA TYR A 150 -6.94 -16.71 5.34
C TYR A 150 -6.72 -15.28 4.80
N TYR A 151 -7.70 -14.39 5.00
CA TYR A 151 -7.65 -13.01 4.50
C TYR A 151 -6.51 -12.17 5.08
N ILE A 152 -6.17 -12.35 6.36
CA ILE A 152 -5.09 -11.60 7.03
C ILE A 152 -3.72 -12.09 6.59
N CYS A 153 -3.55 -13.41 6.52
CA CYS A 153 -2.31 -14.03 6.07
C CYS A 153 -2.01 -13.67 4.61
N LEU A 154 -3.04 -13.58 3.77
CA LEU A 154 -2.88 -13.17 2.38
C LEU A 154 -2.50 -11.68 2.25
N ARG A 155 -3.13 -10.76 3.00
CA ARG A 155 -2.73 -9.34 2.98
C ARG A 155 -1.29 -9.11 3.45
N LYS A 156 -0.83 -9.82 4.49
CA LYS A 156 0.56 -9.72 4.96
C LYS A 156 1.54 -10.22 3.90
N ARG A 157 1.26 -11.37 3.27
CA ARG A 157 2.08 -11.95 2.20
C ARG A 157 2.18 -11.03 0.98
N ASN A 158 1.04 -10.55 0.45
CA ASN A 158 1.01 -9.66 -0.72
C ASN A 158 1.73 -8.32 -0.44
N ARG A 159 1.78 -7.88 0.82
CA ARG A 159 2.52 -6.69 1.25
C ARG A 159 4.03 -6.94 1.28
N GLU A 160 4.47 -8.06 1.85
CA GLU A 160 5.87 -8.46 1.88
C GLU A 160 6.42 -8.66 0.46
N GLU A 161 5.62 -9.25 -0.45
CA GLU A 161 5.96 -9.38 -1.87
C GLU A 161 6.13 -8.03 -2.57
N ARG A 162 5.28 -7.04 -2.29
CA ARG A 162 5.43 -5.68 -2.85
C ARG A 162 6.66 -4.95 -2.32
N ILE A 163 6.99 -5.13 -1.04
CA ILE A 163 8.19 -4.58 -0.43
C ILE A 163 9.43 -5.24 -1.05
N ALA A 164 9.43 -6.57 -1.16
CA ALA A 164 10.51 -7.33 -1.78
C ALA A 164 10.70 -6.96 -3.26
N SER A 165 9.61 -6.79 -4.02
CA SER A 165 9.65 -6.37 -5.42
C SER A 165 10.22 -4.95 -5.58
N THR A 166 9.80 -4.02 -4.73
CA THR A 166 10.34 -2.64 -4.72
C THR A 166 11.82 -2.64 -4.34
N ALA A 167 12.21 -3.40 -3.31
CA ALA A 167 13.60 -3.54 -2.88
C ALA A 167 14.49 -4.13 -3.98
N GLN A 168 14.03 -5.17 -4.67
CA GLN A 168 14.74 -5.75 -5.82
C GLN A 168 14.92 -4.75 -6.96
N LYS A 169 13.89 -3.97 -7.31
CA LYS A 169 14.00 -2.92 -8.34
C LYS A 169 15.05 -1.87 -7.95
N VAL A 170 15.06 -1.45 -6.68
CA VAL A 170 16.06 -0.51 -6.16
C VAL A 170 17.47 -1.11 -6.24
N GLN A 171 17.65 -2.37 -5.87
CA GLN A 171 18.95 -3.05 -5.99
C GLN A 171 19.41 -3.17 -7.45
N GLN A 172 18.52 -3.53 -8.37
CA GLN A 172 18.83 -3.58 -9.80
C GLN A 172 19.23 -2.20 -10.36
N MET A 173 18.55 -1.13 -9.95
CA MET A 173 18.92 0.24 -10.33
C MET A 173 20.32 0.61 -9.81
N LYS A 174 20.64 0.27 -8.55
CA LYS A 174 21.99 0.50 -7.98
C LYS A 174 23.09 -0.24 -8.74
N LEU A 175 22.85 -1.50 -9.13
CA LEU A 175 23.81 -2.29 -9.90
C LEU A 175 24.04 -1.68 -11.30
N LYS A 176 22.97 -1.28 -11.99
CA LYS A 176 23.08 -0.61 -13.31
C LYS A 176 23.86 0.70 -13.23
N LEU A 177 23.64 1.49 -12.18
CA LEU A 177 24.41 2.70 -11.92
C LEU A 177 25.91 2.39 -11.74
N SER A 178 26.24 1.44 -10.86
CA SER A 178 27.63 0.99 -10.66
C SER A 178 28.29 0.48 -11.95
N ASP A 179 27.58 -0.29 -12.76
CA ASP A 179 28.12 -0.79 -14.04
C ASP A 179 28.34 0.34 -15.06
N SER A 180 27.46 1.35 -15.06
CA SER A 180 27.62 2.54 -15.90
C SER A 180 28.83 3.38 -15.47
N GLU A 181 29.07 3.50 -14.15
CA GLU A 181 30.24 4.17 -13.59
C GLU A 181 31.53 3.44 -13.96
N LYS A 182 31.58 2.11 -13.79
CA LYS A 182 32.74 1.29 -14.19
C LYS A 182 33.02 1.35 -15.69
N LYS A 183 31.99 1.35 -16.54
CA LYS A 183 32.16 1.52 -17.99
C LYS A 183 32.72 2.90 -18.33
N LYS A 184 32.25 3.94 -17.65
CA LYS A 184 32.76 5.31 -17.80
C LYS A 184 34.23 5.40 -17.37
N GLU A 185 34.60 4.81 -16.23
CA GLU A 185 35.98 4.75 -15.76
C GLU A 185 36.89 4.01 -16.74
N LYS A 186 36.47 2.82 -17.22
CA LYS A 186 37.21 2.09 -18.26
C LYS A 186 37.36 2.93 -19.52
N TRP A 187 36.30 3.58 -19.99
CA TRP A 187 36.37 4.43 -21.17
C TRP A 187 37.36 5.59 -20.96
N LEU A 188 37.31 6.27 -19.81
CA LEU A 188 38.25 7.34 -19.46
C LEU A 188 39.70 6.85 -19.42
N PHE A 189 39.94 5.65 -18.91
CA PHE A 189 41.27 5.01 -18.90
C PHE A 189 41.79 4.71 -20.31
N TRP A 190 40.95 4.14 -21.19
CA TRP A 190 41.35 3.72 -22.54
C TRP A 190 41.36 4.88 -23.56
N LYS A 191 40.61 5.96 -23.32
CA LYS A 191 40.49 7.12 -24.20
C LYS A 191 41.85 7.68 -24.67
N PRO A 192 42.83 7.99 -23.80
CA PRO A 192 44.12 8.50 -24.25
C PRO A 192 44.92 7.48 -25.07
N ILE A 193 44.85 6.19 -24.72
CA ILE A 193 45.56 5.11 -25.44
C ILE A 193 45.01 4.98 -26.87
N LEU A 194 43.68 4.93 -27.02
CA LEU A 194 43.02 4.83 -28.34
C LEU A 194 43.29 6.05 -29.22
N LEU A 195 43.28 7.27 -28.63
CA LEU A 195 43.61 8.50 -29.35
C LEU A 195 45.07 8.51 -29.83
N ASN A 196 46.01 8.08 -28.98
CA ASN A 196 47.43 8.04 -29.33
C ASN A 196 47.75 6.99 -30.40
N VAL A 197 47.14 5.80 -30.33
CA VAL A 197 47.29 4.75 -31.36
C VAL A 197 46.73 5.22 -32.71
N GLY A 198 45.55 5.88 -32.71
CA GLY A 198 44.95 6.46 -33.92
C GLY A 198 45.83 7.54 -34.54
N ALA A 199 46.37 8.45 -33.72
CA ALA A 199 47.30 9.48 -34.19
C ALA A 199 48.59 8.87 -34.78
N GLY A 200 49.15 7.85 -34.12
CA GLY A 200 50.34 7.15 -34.62
C GLY A 200 50.11 6.46 -35.97
N ALA A 201 48.97 5.80 -36.15
CA ALA A 201 48.61 5.17 -37.42
C ALA A 201 48.44 6.19 -38.56
N ALA A 202 47.83 7.35 -38.29
CA ALA A 202 47.66 8.42 -39.27
C ALA A 202 49.01 9.00 -39.73
N VAL A 203 49.95 9.20 -38.81
CA VAL A 203 51.31 9.66 -39.13
C VAL A 203 52.05 8.62 -39.97
N ALA A 204 51.97 7.33 -39.63
CA ALA A 204 52.61 6.26 -40.38
C ALA A 204 52.08 6.14 -41.82
N LEU A 205 50.76 6.23 -42.01
CA LEU A 205 50.16 6.26 -43.34
C LEU A 205 50.59 7.50 -44.14
N GLY A 206 50.63 8.67 -43.51
CA GLY A 206 51.14 9.89 -44.13
C GLY A 206 52.59 9.75 -44.59
N LEU A 207 53.47 9.22 -43.74
CA LEU A 207 54.87 8.95 -44.08
C LEU A 207 55.02 7.90 -45.19
N CYS A 208 54.24 6.82 -45.18
CA CYS A 208 54.22 5.83 -46.25
C CYS A 208 53.78 6.44 -47.59
N MET A 209 52.73 7.28 -47.59
CA MET A 209 52.30 7.97 -48.81
C MET A 209 53.37 8.94 -49.30
N CYS A 210 53.96 9.75 -48.43
CA CYS A 210 55.07 10.64 -48.80
C CYS A 210 56.28 9.88 -49.35
N TRP A 211 56.64 8.76 -48.74
CA TRP A 211 57.74 7.91 -49.20
C TRP A 211 57.45 7.32 -50.58
N ALA A 212 56.24 6.81 -50.82
CA ALA A 212 55.83 6.28 -52.12
C ALA A 212 55.87 7.34 -53.24
N PHE A 213 55.48 8.59 -52.93
CA PHE A 213 55.55 9.72 -53.86
C PHE A 213 56.99 10.20 -54.15
N LEU A 214 57.90 10.09 -53.17
CA LEU A 214 59.31 10.50 -53.32
C LEU A 214 60.20 9.42 -53.95
N SER A 215 59.72 8.17 -54.04
CA SER A 215 60.43 7.04 -54.66
C SER A 215 60.14 6.84 -56.16
N GLN A 216 59.41 7.78 -56.78
CA GLN A 216 59.13 7.86 -58.21
C GLN A 216 60.04 8.89 -58.89
#